data_AF-A0A970YZU6-F1
#
_entry.id   AF-A0A970YZU6-F1
#
_cell.length_a   1.000
_cell.length_b   1.000
_cell.length_c   1.000
_cell.angle_alpha   90.00
_cell.angle_beta   90.00
_cell.angle_gamma   90.00
#
_symmetry.space_group_name_H-M   'P 1'
#
loop_
_entity.id
_entity.type
_entity.pdbx_description
1 polymer ?
#
loop_
_entity_poly.entity_id
_entity_poly.type
_entity_poly.pdbx_seq_one_letter_code
_entity_poly.pdbx_strand_id
1 'polypeptide(L)'
;MQTILLVILLQAVIFGAFCSFIAKEKNRDSAGWFFSGFFFSIIALLALIAIPTLDKTTSFKKPESDLYCKPIPRISSKQRALRLLYIFLGLVVLVILIILLEK
;
A
#
# COMPACT_ATOMS: atom_id res chain seq x y z
N MET A 1 22.81 16.35 -9.77
CA MET A 1 22.98 15.87 -8.39
C MET A 1 21.83 16.30 -7.48
N GLN A 2 21.46 17.58 -7.43
CA GLN A 2 20.36 18.08 -6.59
C GLN A 2 18.98 17.51 -6.99
N THR A 3 18.74 17.35 -8.30
CA THR A 3 17.50 16.80 -8.85
C THR A 3 17.24 15.36 -8.43
N ILE A 4 18.30 14.54 -8.36
CA ILE A 4 18.21 13.13 -7.96
C ILE A 4 17.74 13.00 -6.50
N LEU A 5 18.26 13.83 -5.59
CA LEU A 5 17.82 13.83 -4.19
C LEU A 5 16.35 14.24 -4.04
N LEU A 6 15.92 15.23 -4.81
CA LEU A 6 14.53 15.67 -4.85
C LEU A 6 13.58 14.57 -5.32
N VAL A 7 13.98 13.82 -6.34
CA VAL A 7 13.20 12.69 -6.88
C VAL A 7 13.07 11.57 -5.84
N ILE A 8 14.16 11.22 -5.13
CA ILE A 8 14.15 10.18 -4.09
C ILE A 8 13.22 10.59 -2.93
N LEU A 9 13.30 11.84 -2.48
CA LEU A 9 12.44 12.35 -1.41
C LEU A 9 10.97 12.35 -1.80
N LEU A 10 10.64 12.80 -3.01
CA LEU A 10 9.28 12.75 -3.55
C LEU A 10 8.75 11.31 -3.56
N GLN A 11 9.55 10.38 -4.09
CA GLN A 11 9.17 8.98 -4.18
C GLN A 11 8.89 8.37 -2.79
N ALA A 12 9.74 8.64 -1.80
CA ALA A 12 9.58 8.14 -0.44
C ALA A 12 8.31 8.69 0.23
N VAL A 13 8.03 9.99 0.07
CA VAL A 13 6.81 10.62 0.62
C VAL A 13 5.55 10.03 -0.03
N ILE A 14 5.58 9.81 -1.34
CA ILE A 14 4.45 9.24 -2.09
C ILE A 14 4.16 7.81 -1.65
N PHE A 15 5.18 6.96 -1.51
CA PHE A 15 5.01 5.60 -0.98
C PHE A 15 4.54 5.60 0.48
N GLY A 16 5.11 6.45 1.33
CA GLY A 16 4.69 6.59 2.73
C GLY A 16 3.21 6.98 2.85
N ALA A 17 2.79 8.02 2.14
CA ALA A 17 1.40 8.49 2.15
C ALA A 17 0.42 7.39 1.68
N PHE A 18 0.80 6.64 0.65
CA PHE A 18 -0.01 5.56 0.11
C PHE A 18 -0.16 4.39 1.08
N CYS A 19 0.95 4.00 1.74
CA CYS A 19 0.95 2.96 2.75
C CYS A 19 0.08 3.36 3.96
N SER A 20 0.17 4.62 4.39
CA SER A 20 -0.67 5.20 5.45
C SER A 20 -2.16 5.12 5.11
N PHE A 21 -2.53 5.53 3.89
CA PHE A 21 -3.92 5.53 3.45
C PHE A 21 -4.53 4.12 3.45
N ILE A 22 -3.80 3.13 2.93
CA ILE A 22 -4.26 1.72 2.91
C ILE A 22 -4.38 1.17 4.34
N ALA A 23 -3.48 1.55 5.25
CA ALA A 23 -3.54 1.11 6.64
C ALA A 23 -4.78 1.66 7.35
N LYS A 24 -5.14 2.92 7.10
CA LYS A 24 -6.34 3.55 7.64
C LYS A 24 -7.62 2.82 7.21
N GLU A 25 -7.72 2.46 5.93
CA GLU A 25 -8.85 1.67 5.40
C GLU A 25 -8.95 0.27 6.05
N LYS A 26 -7.80 -0.31 6.43
CA LYS A 26 -7.74 -1.59 7.14
C LYS A 26 -7.95 -1.48 8.65
N ASN A 27 -8.34 -0.31 9.17
CA ASN A 27 -8.43 0.00 10.60
C ASN A 27 -7.11 -0.30 11.36
N ARG A 28 -5.95 -0.01 10.74
CA ARG A 28 -4.62 -0.15 11.33
C ARG A 28 -3.94 1.20 11.53
N ASP A 29 -2.83 1.19 12.27
CA ASP A 29 -2.03 2.39 12.56
C ASP A 29 -1.44 3.04 11.30
N SER A 30 -2.14 4.08 10.82
CA SER A 30 -1.78 4.86 9.64
C SER A 30 -0.35 5.43 9.74
N ALA A 31 0.03 5.95 10.91
CA ALA A 31 1.34 6.56 11.13
C ALA A 31 2.49 5.54 11.08
N GLY A 32 2.32 4.37 11.69
CA GLY A 32 3.33 3.31 11.64
C GLY A 32 3.59 2.83 10.20
N TRP A 33 2.52 2.60 9.45
CA TRP A 33 2.61 2.17 8.05
C TRP A 33 3.10 3.26 7.10
N PHE A 34 2.91 4.54 7.44
CA PHE A 34 3.54 5.67 6.73
C PHE A 34 5.06 5.56 6.76
N PHE A 35 5.65 5.43 7.96
CA PHE A 35 7.10 5.31 8.10
C PHE A 35 7.61 4.04 7.42
N SER A 36 6.88 2.92 7.53
CA SER A 36 7.23 1.71 6.77
C SER A 36 7.27 1.99 5.26
N GLY A 37 6.28 2.68 4.70
CA GLY A 37 6.27 3.07 3.29
C GLY A 37 7.37 4.07 2.90
N PHE A 38 7.75 4.97 3.81
CA PHE A 38 8.81 5.95 3.57
C PHE A 38 10.20 5.30 3.49
N PHE A 39 10.52 4.38 4.40
CA PHE A 39 11.83 3.71 4.45
C PHE A 39 11.95 2.50 3.52
N PHE A 40 10.87 1.72 3.37
CA PHE A 40 10.89 0.46 2.61
C PHE A 40 10.17 0.53 1.26
N SER A 41 9.57 1.69 0.91
CA SER A 41 8.86 1.93 -0.35
C SER A 41 7.92 0.78 -0.73
N ILE A 42 8.24 0.03 -1.79
CA ILE A 42 7.40 -1.03 -2.32
C ILE A 42 7.30 -2.25 -1.40
N ILE A 43 8.32 -2.51 -0.58
CA ILE A 43 8.36 -3.69 0.30
C ILE A 43 7.30 -3.54 1.41
N ALA A 44 7.17 -2.34 1.99
CA ALA A 44 6.13 -2.07 2.98
C ALA A 44 4.72 -2.15 2.38
N LEU A 45 4.56 -1.73 1.12
CA LEU A 45 3.30 -1.85 0.41
C LEU A 45 2.89 -3.31 0.23
N LEU A 46 3.83 -4.17 -0.19
CA LEU A 46 3.60 -5.61 -0.32
C LEU A 46 3.22 -6.24 1.02
N ALA A 47 3.94 -5.89 2.10
CA ALA A 47 3.61 -6.36 3.44
C ALA A 47 2.20 -5.93 3.87
N LEU A 48 1.81 -4.68 3.62
CA LEU A 48 0.49 -4.15 3.97
C LEU A 48 -0.65 -4.82 3.18
N ILE A 49 -0.40 -5.15 1.91
CA ILE A 49 -1.35 -5.85 1.06
C ILE A 49 -1.53 -7.30 1.51
N ALA A 50 -0.44 -7.98 1.89
CA ALA A 50 -0.46 -9.37 2.36
C ALA A 50 -1.26 -9.56 3.66
N ILE A 51 -1.42 -8.48 4.43
CA ILE A 51 -2.06 -8.49 5.74
C ILE A 51 -3.59 -8.30 5.61
N PRO A 52 -4.42 -9.13 6.28
CA PRO A 52 -5.88 -8.97 6.28
C PRO A 52 -6.36 -7.77 7.12
N THR A 53 -7.60 -7.32 6.86
CA THR A 53 -8.27 -6.27 7.64
C THR A 53 -8.44 -6.72 9.09
N LEU A 54 -8.28 -5.77 10.02
CA LEU A 54 -8.48 -6.03 11.44
C LEU A 54 -9.98 -5.85 11.75
N ASP A 55 -10.74 -6.94 11.63
CA ASP A 55 -12.16 -6.93 11.98
C ASP A 55 -12.30 -6.97 13.50
N LYS A 56 -13.05 -6.01 14.05
CA LYS A 56 -13.24 -5.79 15.49
C LYS A 56 -14.25 -6.78 16.06
N THR A 57 -14.04 -8.08 15.90
CA THR A 57 -14.93 -9.08 16.48
C THR A 57 -14.11 -10.22 17.08
N THR A 58 -13.81 -10.02 18.37
CA THR A 58 -13.74 -11.02 19.43
C THR A 58 -12.81 -12.23 19.26
N SER A 59 -11.85 -12.29 20.18
CA SER A 59 -11.52 -13.48 20.98
C SER A 59 -11.05 -14.72 20.23
N PHE A 60 -9.77 -15.03 20.45
CA PHE A 60 -9.11 -16.31 20.23
C PHE A 60 -10.06 -17.52 20.38
N LYS A 61 -10.42 -18.17 19.26
CA LYS A 61 -10.81 -19.59 19.28
C LYS A 61 -9.73 -20.38 18.53
N LYS A 62 -9.04 -21.26 19.27
CA LYS A 62 -8.06 -22.26 18.80
C LYS A 62 -8.70 -23.16 17.70
N PRO A 63 -7.90 -23.86 16.87
CA PRO A 63 -8.34 -24.40 15.59
C PRO A 63 -9.20 -25.64 15.78
N GLU A 64 -10.39 -25.65 15.17
CA GLU A 64 -11.16 -26.86 14.94
C GLU A 64 -11.00 -27.19 13.45
N SER A 65 -10.19 -28.23 13.21
CA SER A 65 -10.12 -28.93 11.94
C SER A 65 -11.47 -29.59 11.74
N ASP A 66 -12.23 -29.12 10.76
CA ASP A 66 -13.04 -29.96 9.87
C ASP A 66 -13.77 -29.07 8.86
N LEU A 67 -13.37 -29.25 7.60
CA LEU A 67 -14.23 -29.19 6.42
C LEU A 67 -15.39 -28.17 6.44
N TYR A 68 -15.06 -26.88 6.50
CA TYR A 68 -16.01 -25.82 6.16
C TYR A 68 -15.51 -25.04 4.95
N CYS A 69 -16.01 -25.40 3.76
CA CYS A 69 -15.94 -24.55 2.58
C CYS A 69 -16.82 -23.31 2.83
N LYS A 70 -16.19 -22.28 3.41
CA LYS A 70 -16.80 -20.95 3.53
C LYS A 70 -16.72 -20.28 2.16
N PRO A 71 -17.82 -19.69 1.64
CA PRO A 71 -17.76 -18.94 0.40
C PRO A 71 -16.68 -17.87 0.52
N ILE A 72 -15.72 -17.86 -0.41
CA ILE A 72 -14.73 -16.78 -0.53
C ILE A 72 -15.53 -15.53 -0.92
N PRO A 73 -15.72 -14.53 -0.03
CA PRO A 73 -16.50 -13.36 -0.38
C PRO A 73 -15.83 -12.64 -1.56
N ARG A 74 -16.63 -12.47 -2.62
CA ARG A 74 -16.30 -11.84 -3.89
C ARG A 74 -15.58 -10.51 -3.66
N ILE A 75 -14.36 -10.43 -4.16
CA ILE A 75 -13.60 -9.18 -4.22
C ILE A 75 -14.39 -8.09 -4.95
N SER A 76 -14.43 -6.88 -4.40
CA SER A 76 -14.23 -5.67 -5.21
C SER A 76 -13.24 -4.68 -4.58
N SER A 77 -12.27 -5.21 -3.83
CA SER A 77 -11.04 -4.50 -3.44
C SER A 77 -10.05 -4.34 -4.61
N LYS A 78 -10.22 -5.12 -5.70
CA LYS A 78 -9.35 -5.09 -6.90
C LYS A 78 -9.48 -3.80 -7.72
N GLN A 79 -10.65 -3.15 -7.82
CA GLN A 79 -10.83 -2.00 -8.71
C GLN A 79 -10.33 -0.66 -8.12
N ARG A 80 -10.38 -0.47 -6.79
CA ARG A 80 -9.82 0.74 -6.15
C ARG A 80 -8.30 0.67 -5.98
N ALA A 81 -7.76 -0.51 -5.67
CA ALA A 81 -6.31 -0.73 -5.66
C ALA A 81 -5.71 -0.63 -7.07
N LEU A 82 -6.41 -1.08 -8.12
CA LEU A 82 -5.98 -0.92 -9.52
C LEU A 82 -6.03 0.54 -9.99
N ARG A 83 -7.02 1.34 -9.57
CA ARG A 83 -7.04 2.79 -9.81
C ARG A 83 -5.89 3.50 -9.11
N LEU A 84 -5.62 3.16 -7.86
CA LEU A 84 -4.51 3.69 -7.09
C LEU A 84 -3.14 3.27 -7.66
N LEU A 85 -3.04 2.04 -8.19
CA LEU A 85 -1.89 1.55 -8.96
C LEU A 85 -1.69 2.33 -10.26
N TYR A 86 -2.77 2.67 -10.98
CA TYR A 86 -2.70 3.46 -12.22
C TYR A 86 -2.30 4.93 -11.94
N ILE A 87 -2.72 5.48 -10.80
CA ILE A 87 -2.28 6.80 -10.32
C ILE A 87 -0.80 6.75 -9.94
N PHE A 88 -0.36 5.68 -9.27
CA PHE A 88 1.05 5.48 -8.94
C PHE A 88 1.91 5.31 -10.19
N LEU A 89 1.44 4.53 -11.16
CA LEU A 89 2.07 4.32 -12.47
C LEU A 89 2.13 5.64 -13.26
N GLY A 90 1.06 6.43 -13.26
CA GLY A 90 1.02 7.75 -13.89
C GLY A 90 1.97 8.74 -13.24
N LEU A 91 2.12 8.71 -11.93
CA LEU A 91 3.04 9.60 -11.21
C LEU A 91 4.50 9.21 -11.48
N VAL A 92 4.80 7.91 -11.53
CA VAL A 92 6.12 7.40 -11.92
C VAL A 92 6.46 7.78 -13.36
N VAL A 93 5.50 7.65 -14.30
CA VAL A 93 5.68 8.09 -15.69
C VAL A 93 5.89 9.61 -15.79
N LEU A 94 5.19 10.41 -14.99
CA LEU A 94 5.35 11.86 -14.95
C LEU A 94 6.74 12.28 -14.43
N VAL A 95 7.23 11.61 -13.38
CA VAL A 95 8.59 11.83 -12.86
C VAL A 95 9.64 11.46 -13.91
N ILE A 96 9.46 10.35 -14.62
CA ILE A 96 10.33 9.95 -15.74
C ILE A 96 10.28 10.98 -16.87
N LEU A 97 9.10 11.53 -17.19
CA LEU A 97 8.93 12.56 -18.21
C LEU A 97 9.65 13.86 -17.84
N ILE A 98 9.59 14.28 -16.57
CA ILE A 98 10.29 15.47 -16.05
C ILE A 98 11.81 15.28 -16.17
N ILE A 99 12.33 14.11 -15.84
CA ILE A 99 13.76 13.79 -15.99
C ILE A 99 14.18 13.78 -17.47
N LEU A 100 13.29 13.35 -18.38
CA LEU A 100 13.52 13.37 -19.83
C LEU A 100 13.44 14.78 -20.44
N LEU A 101 12.62 15.67 -19.87
CA LEU A 101 12.48 17.07 -20.28
C LEU A 101 13.63 17.95 -19.81
N GLU A 102 14.27 17.58 -18.71
CA GLU A 102 15.45 18.28 -18.17
C GLU A 102 16.78 17.84 -18.82
N LYS A 103 16.74 16.80 -19.68
CA LYS A 103 17.86 16.38 -20.53
C LYS A 103 17.81 17.07 -21.88
#